data_AF-A0A959CW63-F1
#
_entry.id   AF-A0A959CW63-F1
#
_cell.length_a   1.000
_cell.length_b   1.000
_cell.length_c   1.000
_cell.angle_alpha   90.00
_cell.angle_beta   90.00
_cell.angle_gamma   90.00
#
_symmetry.space_group_name_H-M   'P 1'
#
loop_
_entity.id
_entity.type
_entity.pdbx_description
1 polymer ?
#
loop_
_entity_poly.entity_id
_entity_poly.type
_entity_poly.pdbx_seq_one_letter_code
_entity_poly.pdbx_strand_id
1 'polypeptide(L)'
;MSQTKKLNELAATAICGNDISSSCLYVSALAIIYAGQYAWLSLLIVAGVLYLFRRIYGEVVGALPLNGGAYNALLNTTSKATASLAATLT
;
A
#
# COMPACT_ATOMS: atom_id res chain seq x y z
N MET A 1 -6.01 -28.82 15.09
CA MET A 1 -5.65 -27.73 14.15
C MET A 1 -6.14 -26.42 14.75
N SER A 2 -5.23 -25.53 15.14
CA SER A 2 -5.61 -24.19 15.60
C SER A 2 -6.22 -23.43 14.42
N GLN A 3 -7.49 -23.06 14.49
CA GLN A 3 -8.15 -22.26 13.46
C GLN A 3 -7.60 -20.84 13.55
N THR A 4 -6.78 -20.43 12.57
CA THR A 4 -6.27 -19.07 12.50
C THR A 4 -7.43 -18.11 12.29
N LYS A 5 -7.70 -17.25 13.29
CA LYS A 5 -8.76 -16.25 13.23
C LYS A 5 -8.47 -15.28 12.08
N LYS A 6 -9.34 -15.23 11.07
CA LYS A 6 -9.24 -14.26 9.98
C LYS A 6 -9.73 -12.89 10.45
N LEU A 7 -9.15 -11.84 9.90
CA LEU A 7 -9.64 -10.47 10.08
C LEU A 7 -10.97 -10.31 9.33
N ASN A 8 -11.88 -9.52 9.89
CA ASN A 8 -13.05 -9.04 9.16
C ASN A 8 -12.64 -7.86 8.26
N GLU A 9 -13.53 -7.50 7.34
CA GLU A 9 -13.30 -6.40 6.39
C GLU A 9 -12.96 -5.09 7.12
N LEU A 10 -13.71 -4.74 8.17
CA LEU A 10 -13.49 -3.51 8.91
C LEU A 10 -12.10 -3.44 9.55
N ALA A 11 -11.63 -4.51 10.20
CA ALA A 11 -10.30 -4.54 10.80
C ALA A 11 -9.20 -4.50 9.74
N ALA A 12 -9.38 -5.21 8.62
CA ALA A 12 -8.44 -5.18 7.50
C ALA A 12 -8.34 -3.77 6.88
N THR A 13 -9.48 -3.10 6.66
CA THR A 13 -9.53 -1.73 6.17
C THR A 13 -8.94 -0.74 7.17
N ALA A 14 -9.18 -0.92 8.47
CA ALA A 14 -8.62 -0.04 9.50
C ALA A 14 -7.09 -0.13 9.57
N ILE A 15 -6.52 -1.34 9.44
CA ILE A 15 -5.06 -1.53 9.42
C ILE A 15 -4.45 -0.84 8.20
N CYS A 16 -4.96 -1.13 7.00
CA CYS A 16 -4.46 -0.51 5.76
C CYS A 16 -4.68 1.00 5.73
N GLY A 17 -5.84 1.47 6.20
CA GLY A 17 -6.16 2.89 6.29
C GLY A 17 -5.23 3.63 7.24
N ASN A 18 -4.88 3.03 8.38
CA ASN A 18 -3.91 3.61 9.31
C ASN A 18 -2.49 3.66 8.71
N ASP A 19 -2.07 2.61 8.00
CA ASP A 19 -0.76 2.54 7.35
C ASP A 19 -0.56 3.66 6.30
N ILE A 20 -1.55 3.84 5.43
CA ILE A 20 -1.55 4.92 4.42
C ILE A 20 -1.68 6.29 5.09
N SER A 21 -2.66 6.47 5.98
CA SER A 21 -2.97 7.78 6.55
C SER A 21 -1.84 8.29 7.45
N SER A 22 -1.21 7.42 8.24
CA SER A 22 -0.07 7.82 9.09
C SER A 22 1.10 8.36 8.27
N SER A 23 1.44 7.67 7.18
CA SER A 23 2.48 8.10 6.24
C SER A 23 2.09 9.39 5.51
N CYS A 24 0.84 9.49 5.04
CA CYS A 24 0.34 10.70 4.37
C CYS A 24 0.28 11.90 5.30
N LEU A 25 -0.13 11.77 6.57
CA LEU A 25 -0.19 12.90 7.51
C LEU A 25 1.20 13.50 7.77
N TYR A 26 2.22 12.64 7.87
CA TYR A 26 3.61 13.08 7.98
C TYR A 26 4.07 13.87 6.74
N VAL A 27 3.82 13.34 5.54
CA VAL A 27 4.18 14.00 4.27
C VAL A 27 3.33 15.25 4.03
N SER A 28 2.07 15.26 4.45
CA SER A 28 1.16 16.40 4.28
C SER A 28 1.64 17.61 5.05
N ALA A 29 2.17 17.43 6.26
CA ALA A 29 2.78 18.51 7.03
C ALA A 29 3.96 19.14 6.27
N LEU A 30 4.86 18.32 5.71
CA LEU A 30 5.97 18.78 4.88
C LEU A 30 5.48 19.48 3.60
N ALA A 31 4.46 18.92 2.93
CA ALA A 31 3.88 19.52 1.74
C ALA A 31 3.26 20.89 2.02
N ILE A 32 2.60 21.08 3.16
CA ILE A 32 2.06 22.39 3.58
C ILE A 32 3.19 23.39 3.83
N ILE A 33 4.29 22.97 4.47
CA ILE A 33 5.45 23.83 4.74
C ILE A 33 6.07 24.37 3.44
N TYR A 34 6.24 23.52 2.42
CA TYR A 34 6.91 23.92 1.18
C TYR A 34 5.97 24.51 0.11
N ALA A 35 4.77 23.96 -0.06
CA ALA A 35 3.83 24.36 -1.13
C ALA A 35 2.78 25.39 -0.68
N GLY A 36 2.66 25.65 0.63
CA GLY A 36 1.73 26.61 1.19
C GLY A 36 0.29 26.38 0.71
N GLN A 37 -0.32 27.41 0.12
CA GLN A 37 -1.69 27.34 -0.40
C GLN A 37 -1.91 26.29 -1.49
N TYR A 38 -0.85 25.78 -2.15
CA TYR A 38 -0.95 24.79 -3.22
C TYR A 38 -0.80 23.35 -2.72
N ALA A 39 -0.60 23.13 -1.42
CA ALA A 39 -0.40 21.80 -0.86
C ALA A 39 -1.56 20.82 -1.15
N TRP A 40 -2.80 21.31 -1.20
CA TRP A 40 -3.96 20.49 -1.55
C TRP A 40 -3.86 19.89 -2.96
N LEU A 41 -3.25 20.61 -3.92
CA LEU A 41 -3.03 20.10 -5.27
C LEU A 41 -2.03 18.93 -5.26
N SER A 42 -0.94 19.06 -4.51
CA SER A 42 0.03 17.98 -4.32
C SER A 42 -0.62 16.74 -3.68
N LEU A 43 -1.44 16.93 -2.65
CA LEU A 43 -2.15 15.84 -1.98
C LEU A 43 -3.20 15.18 -2.87
N LEU A 44 -3.90 15.94 -3.72
CA LEU A 44 -4.83 15.40 -4.70
C LEU A 44 -4.13 14.53 -5.76
N ILE A 45 -2.94 14.94 -6.22
CA ILE A 45 -2.14 14.13 -7.15
C ILE A 45 -1.74 12.80 -6.49
N VAL A 46 -1.25 12.83 -5.25
CA VAL A 46 -0.91 11.61 -4.49
C VAL A 46 -2.14 10.71 -4.33
N ALA A 47 -3.29 11.27 -3.93
CA ALA A 47 -4.53 10.52 -3.80
C ALA A 47 -4.96 9.88 -5.14
N GLY A 48 -4.82 10.61 -6.25
CA GLY A 48 -5.09 10.10 -7.59
C GLY A 48 -4.18 8.92 -7.97
N VAL A 49 -2.88 9.01 -7.69
CA VAL A 49 -1.93 7.92 -7.94
C VAL A 49 -2.29 6.69 -7.09
N LEU A 50 -2.53 6.85 -5.79
CA LEU A 50 -2.94 5.76 -4.90
C LEU A 50 -4.25 5.10 -5.36
N TYR A 51 -5.19 5.90 -5.88
CA TYR A 51 -6.44 5.38 -6.43
C TYR A 51 -6.22 4.48 -7.66
N LEU A 52 -5.27 4.81 -8.55
CA LEU A 52 -4.94 3.95 -9.69
C LEU A 52 -4.35 2.60 -9.24
N PHE A 53 -3.55 2.60 -8.18
CA PHE A 53 -2.96 1.37 -7.62
C PHE A 53 -4.01 0.39 -7.07
N ARG A 54 -5.17 0.87 -6.59
CA ARG A 54 -6.27 0.02 -6.09
C ARG A 54 -6.60 -1.13 -7.04
N ARG A 55 -6.70 -0.85 -8.35
CA ARG A 55 -7.08 -1.85 -9.34
C ARG A 55 -5.99 -2.92 -9.48
N ILE A 56 -4.73 -2.50 -9.48
CA ILE A 56 -3.58 -3.40 -9.55
C ILE A 56 -3.56 -4.34 -8.34
N TYR A 57 -3.72 -3.82 -7.11
CA TYR A 57 -3.80 -4.66 -5.91
C TYR A 57 -4.97 -5.64 -5.96
N GLY A 58 -6.13 -5.23 -6.47
CA GLY A 58 -7.29 -6.10 -6.65
C GLY A 58 -7.01 -7.29 -7.57
N GLU A 59 -6.39 -7.05 -8.72
CA GLU A 59 -6.03 -8.12 -9.67
C GLU A 59 -4.94 -9.05 -9.10
N VAL A 60 -3.89 -8.47 -8.50
CA VAL A 60 -2.74 -9.24 -7.98
C VAL A 60 -3.14 -10.10 -6.78
N VAL A 61 -3.85 -9.54 -5.80
CA VAL A 61 -4.29 -10.27 -4.59
C VAL A 61 -5.41 -11.26 -4.94
N GLY A 62 -6.24 -10.96 -5.95
CA GLY A 62 -7.22 -11.89 -6.49
C GLY A 62 -6.59 -13.11 -7.16
N ALA A 63 -5.51 -12.91 -7.92
CA ALA A 63 -4.79 -13.99 -8.61
C ALA A 63 -3.89 -14.81 -7.67
N LEU A 64 -3.26 -14.17 -6.68
CA LEU A 64 -2.35 -14.79 -5.72
C LEU A 64 -2.78 -14.46 -4.28
N PRO A 65 -3.78 -15.18 -3.72
CA PRO A 65 -4.30 -14.95 -2.37
C PRO A 65 -3.37 -15.54 -1.30
N LEU A 66 -2.07 -15.22 -1.38
CA LEU A 66 -1.03 -15.67 -0.48
C LEU A 66 -0.56 -14.52 0.40
N ASN A 67 -0.22 -14.83 1.64
CA ASN A 67 0.40 -13.86 2.54
C ASN A 67 1.78 -13.45 1.99
N GLY A 68 2.08 -12.15 1.98
CA GLY A 68 3.35 -11.61 1.49
C GLY A 68 3.23 -10.50 0.44
N GLY A 69 2.03 -10.11 0.03
CA GLY A 69 1.79 -8.91 -0.77
C GLY A 69 2.67 -8.84 -2.03
N ALA A 70 3.33 -7.69 -2.23
CA ALA A 70 4.21 -7.45 -3.38
C ALA A 70 5.39 -8.45 -3.45
N TYR A 71 5.94 -8.89 -2.31
CA TYR A 71 7.01 -9.90 -2.30
C TYR A 71 6.53 -11.22 -2.91
N ASN A 72 5.33 -11.67 -2.55
CA ASN A 72 4.81 -12.95 -3.05
C ASN A 72 4.44 -12.85 -4.54
N ALA A 73 3.89 -11.71 -4.96
CA ALA A 73 3.65 -11.42 -6.37
C ALA A 73 4.95 -11.46 -7.20
N LEU A 74 6.02 -10.84 -6.70
CA LEU A 74 7.32 -10.81 -7.36
C LEU A 74 8.07 -12.13 -7.27
N LEU A 75 7.91 -12.89 -6.18
CA LEU A 75 8.52 -14.22 -6.04
C LEU A 75 7.94 -15.21 -7.06
N ASN A 76 6.65 -15.08 -7.40
CA ASN A 76 5.99 -15.94 -8.38
C ASN A 76 6.16 -15.46 -9.83
N THR A 77 6.69 -14.25 -10.05
CA THR A 77 6.87 -13.68 -11.39
C THR A 77 8.32 -13.36 -11.75
N THR A 78 9.24 -13.38 -10.77
CA THR A 78 10.65 -12.97 -10.91
C THR A 78 11.60 -13.89 -10.12
N SER A 79 12.86 -13.47 -9.94
CA SER A 79 13.85 -14.19 -9.11
C SER A 79 13.74 -13.85 -7.61
N LYS A 80 14.16 -14.77 -6.73
CA LYS A 80 14.19 -14.54 -5.27
C LYS A 80 14.95 -13.27 -4.87
N ALA A 81 16.07 -12.98 -5.54
CA ALA A 81 16.90 -11.81 -5.25
C ALA A 81 16.19 -10.50 -5.65
N THR A 82 15.52 -10.50 -6.80
CA THR A 82 14.72 -9.35 -7.26
C THR A 82 13.53 -9.11 -6.33
N ALA A 83 12.82 -10.17 -5.95
CA ALA A 83 11.69 -10.08 -5.03
C ALA A 83 12.10 -9.56 -3.64
N SER A 84 13.23 -10.02 -3.08
CA SER A 84 13.72 -9.53 -1.80
C SER A 84 14.17 -8.06 -1.85
N LEU A 85 14.84 -7.66 -2.93
CA LEU A 85 15.26 -6.27 -3.11
C LEU A 85 14.05 -5.34 -3.22
N ALA A 86 13.06 -5.70 -4.04
CA ALA A 86 11.84 -4.93 -4.20
C ALA A 86 11.03 -4.84 -2.90
N ALA A 87 10.99 -5.91 -2.10
CA ALA A 87 10.33 -5.90 -0.80
C ALA A 87 10.96 -4.93 0.20
N THR A 88 12.29 -4.70 0.13
CA THR A 88 12.96 -3.71 0.98
C THR A 88 12.81 -2.26 0.52
N LEU A 89 12.28 -2.04 -0.69
CA LEU A 89 12.03 -0.72 -1.26
C LEU A 89 10.59 -0.22 -1.04
N THR A 90 9.74 -1.06 -0.45
CA THR A 90 8.35 -0.75 -0.08
C THR A 90 8.31 -0.30 1.38
#